data_AF-A0A7S0Q9I0-F1
#
_entry.id   AF-A0A7S0Q9I0-F1
#
_cell.length_a   1.000
_cell.length_b   1.000
_cell.length_c   1.000
_cell.angle_alpha   90.00
_cell.angle_beta   90.00
_cell.angle_gamma   90.00
#
_symmetry.space_group_name_H-M   'P 1'
#
loop_
_entity.id
_entity.type
_entity.pdbx_description
1 polymer ?
#
loop_
_entity_poly.entity_id
_entity_poly.type
_entity_poly.pdbx_seq_one_letter_code
_entity_poly.pdbx_strand_id
1 'polypeptide(L)'
;TLLQPMLSAAFYQAALHERTRAKATPQHAELCELSVAINAANPMYMCKAYYRQLQVPSVEALRRVRASVLLLCGEADAVAPHAEAQELLELLPASAMHVVPRTAHQLMQEDPLAVNEALAGFLQQLVTGSV
;
A
#
# COMPACT_ATOMS: atom_id res chain seq x y z
N THR A 1 8.39 25.60 13.44
CA THR A 1 8.19 24.32 14.16
C THR A 1 8.22 23.19 13.16
N LEU A 2 8.99 22.13 13.41
CA LEU A 2 9.37 21.09 12.43
C LEU A 2 8.23 20.09 12.17
N LEU A 3 7.12 20.56 11.59
CA LEU A 3 5.98 19.72 11.21
C LEU A 3 6.39 18.61 10.22
N GLN A 4 7.25 18.93 9.25
CA GLN A 4 7.68 17.95 8.25
C GLN A 4 8.46 16.78 8.87
N PRO A 5 9.51 16.98 9.70
CA PRO A 5 10.21 15.86 10.33
C PRO A 5 9.31 15.00 11.21
N MET A 6 8.35 15.59 11.92
CA MET A 6 7.39 14.85 12.73
C MET A 6 6.49 13.96 11.86
N LEU A 7 5.92 14.51 10.79
CA LEU A 7 5.06 13.76 9.87
C LEU A 7 5.83 12.66 9.13
N SER A 8 7.06 12.94 8.69
CA SER A 8 7.94 11.96 8.06
C SER A 8 8.28 10.80 9.00
N ALA A 9 8.59 11.08 10.27
CA ALA A 9 8.84 10.06 11.27
C ALA A 9 7.58 9.22 11.56
N ALA A 10 6.42 9.86 11.68
CA ALA A 10 5.15 9.16 11.88
C ALA A 10 4.79 8.26 10.69
N PHE A 11 4.94 8.76 9.46
CA PHE A 11 4.72 7.96 8.26
C PHE A 11 5.65 6.76 8.21
N TYR A 12 6.96 6.92 8.48
CA TYR A 12 7.90 5.81 8.55
C TYR A 12 7.47 4.72 9.55
N GLN A 13 6.93 5.11 10.70
CA GLN A 13 6.41 4.18 11.71
C GLN A 13 5.06 3.55 11.34
N ALA A 14 4.25 4.19 10.50
CA ALA A 14 2.98 3.62 10.06
C ALA A 14 3.13 2.76 8.80
N ALA A 15 4.11 3.07 7.96
CA ALA A 15 4.20 2.54 6.59
C ALA A 15 5.11 1.32 6.43
N LEU A 16 5.99 1.03 7.39
CA LEU A 16 6.90 -0.12 7.38
C LEU A 16 6.55 -1.08 8.52
N HIS A 17 6.58 -2.38 8.27
CA HIS A 17 6.41 -3.41 9.27
C HIS A 17 7.53 -3.37 10.33
N GLU A 18 7.22 -3.79 11.56
CA GLU A 18 8.18 -3.77 12.67
C GLU A 18 9.47 -4.52 12.38
N ARG A 19 9.39 -5.65 11.67
CA ARG A 19 10.55 -6.47 11.25
C ARG A 19 11.46 -5.74 10.26
N THR A 20 10.87 -4.91 9.40
CA THR A 20 11.61 -4.08 8.45
C THR A 20 12.32 -2.98 9.20
N ARG A 21 11.63 -2.27 10.10
CA ARG A 21 12.23 -1.23 10.95
C ARG A 21 13.31 -1.77 11.88
N ALA A 22 13.18 -3.02 12.32
CA ALA A 22 14.19 -3.75 13.09
C ALA A 22 15.38 -4.20 12.24
N LYS A 23 15.39 -3.93 10.92
CA LYS A 23 16.44 -4.28 9.97
C LYS A 23 16.77 -5.78 9.99
N ALA A 24 15.73 -6.61 10.06
CA ALA A 24 15.90 -8.07 10.21
C ALA A 24 16.68 -8.75 9.06
N THR A 25 16.81 -8.09 7.91
CA THR A 25 17.62 -8.52 6.77
C THR A 25 18.44 -7.35 6.21
N PRO A 26 19.50 -7.60 5.42
CA PRO A 26 20.23 -6.53 4.73
C PRO A 26 19.33 -5.66 3.84
N GLN A 27 18.36 -6.28 3.16
CA GLN A 27 17.39 -5.57 2.31
C GLN A 27 16.47 -4.66 3.15
N HIS A 28 16.07 -5.09 4.34
CA HIS A 28 15.33 -4.22 5.26
C HIS A 28 16.19 -3.02 5.71
N ALA A 29 17.48 -3.23 5.99
CA ALA A 29 18.38 -2.14 6.35
C ALA A 29 18.50 -1.10 5.23
N GLU A 30 18.68 -1.57 3.99
CA GLU A 30 18.73 -0.72 2.79
C GLU A 30 17.41 0.04 2.59
N LEU A 31 16.27 -0.65 2.72
CA LEU A 31 14.96 -0.01 2.62
C LEU A 31 14.75 1.07 3.68
N CYS A 32 15.15 0.82 4.93
CA CYS A 32 15.09 1.82 5.99
C CYS A 32 15.94 3.05 5.66
N GLU A 33 17.15 2.86 5.16
CA GLU A 33 18.05 3.96 4.77
C GLU A 33 17.47 4.76 3.60
N LEU A 34 16.97 4.07 2.57
CA LEU A 34 16.31 4.68 1.43
C LEU A 34 15.07 5.48 1.86
N SER A 35 14.23 4.91 2.73
CA SER A 35 13.02 5.56 3.24
C SER A 35 13.35 6.85 4.01
N VAL A 36 14.36 6.82 4.88
CA VAL A 36 14.83 8.02 5.60
C VAL A 36 15.36 9.08 4.63
N ALA A 37 16.19 8.69 3.66
CA ALA A 37 16.76 9.60 2.68
C ALA A 37 15.68 10.28 1.82
N ILE A 38 14.71 9.52 1.31
CA ILE A 38 13.61 10.04 0.50
C ILE A 38 12.70 10.95 1.34
N ASN A 39 12.35 10.55 2.55
CA ASN A 39 11.46 11.34 3.41
C ASN A 39 12.10 12.65 3.84
N ALA A 40 13.41 12.67 4.11
CA ALA A 40 14.14 13.90 4.43
C ALA A 40 14.14 14.90 3.27
N ALA A 41 14.18 14.40 2.02
CA ALA A 41 14.14 15.22 0.82
C ALA A 41 12.72 15.62 0.39
N ASN A 42 11.66 15.07 1.02
CA ASN A 42 10.28 15.30 0.62
C ASN A 42 9.76 16.66 1.12
N PRO A 43 9.47 17.64 0.24
CA PRO A 43 8.91 18.94 0.63
C PRO A 43 7.44 18.86 1.08
N MET A 44 6.87 17.65 1.22
CA MET A 44 5.48 17.36 1.58
C MET A 44 4.45 17.92 0.60
N TYR A 45 4.87 18.27 -0.62
CA TYR A 45 3.95 18.70 -1.67
C TYR A 45 2.95 17.61 -2.02
N MET A 46 3.32 16.34 -1.93
CA MET A 46 2.40 15.22 -2.12
C MET A 46 1.27 15.24 -1.10
N CYS A 47 1.54 15.44 0.19
CA CYS A 47 0.46 15.56 1.19
C CYS A 47 -0.44 16.77 0.88
N LYS A 48 0.15 17.93 0.54
CA LYS A 48 -0.63 19.13 0.20
C LYS A 48 -1.49 18.95 -1.06
N ALA A 49 -0.98 18.27 -2.07
CA ALA A 49 -1.70 17.97 -3.31
C ALA A 49 -2.81 16.93 -3.06
N TYR A 50 -2.48 15.85 -2.34
CA TYR A 50 -3.44 14.81 -1.94
C TYR A 50 -4.62 15.43 -1.20
N TYR A 51 -4.40 16.16 -0.10
CA TYR A 51 -5.50 16.77 0.67
C TYR A 51 -6.32 17.82 -0.10
N ARG A 52 -5.75 18.49 -1.11
CA ARG A 52 -6.45 19.56 -1.84
C ARG A 52 -7.18 19.09 -3.10
N GLN A 53 -6.75 17.97 -3.68
CA GLN A 53 -7.22 17.54 -4.99
C GLN A 53 -7.83 16.16 -4.97
N LEU A 54 -7.76 15.43 -3.86
CA LEU A 54 -8.38 14.11 -3.75
C LEU A 54 -9.87 14.22 -4.05
N GLN A 55 -10.30 13.46 -5.06
CA GLN A 55 -11.70 13.21 -5.35
C GLN A 55 -11.97 11.76 -4.96
N VAL A 56 -12.72 11.57 -3.89
CA VAL A 56 -13.15 10.24 -3.47
C VAL A 56 -14.24 9.77 -4.43
N PRO A 57 -14.09 8.61 -5.09
CA PRO A 57 -15.14 8.10 -5.98
C PRO A 57 -16.42 7.82 -5.17
N SER A 58 -17.59 8.06 -5.78
CA SER A 58 -18.85 7.69 -5.13
C SER A 58 -19.02 6.17 -5.12
N VAL A 59 -19.85 5.67 -4.21
CA VAL A 59 -20.21 4.25 -4.13
C VAL A 59 -20.79 3.75 -5.45
N GLU A 60 -21.61 4.56 -6.13
CA GLU A 60 -22.16 4.23 -7.45
C GLU A 60 -21.07 4.11 -8.51
N ALA A 61 -20.03 4.94 -8.45
CA ALA A 61 -18.89 4.86 -9.37
C ALA A 61 -18.11 3.55 -9.15
N LEU A 62 -17.86 3.17 -7.90
CA LEU A 62 -17.20 1.91 -7.55
C LEU A 62 -17.99 0.68 -8.03
N ARG A 63 -19.32 0.66 -7.81
CA ARG A 63 -20.20 -0.43 -8.30
C ARG A 63 -20.29 -0.52 -9.83
N ARG A 64 -19.87 0.53 -10.54
CA ARG A 64 -19.84 0.57 -12.02
C ARG A 64 -18.52 0.07 -12.60
N VAL A 65 -17.50 -0.20 -11.77
CA VAL A 65 -16.26 -0.80 -12.24
C VAL A 65 -16.58 -2.19 -12.84
N ARG A 66 -16.03 -2.44 -14.04
CA ARG A 66 -16.21 -3.70 -14.80
C ARG A 66 -14.91 -4.45 -15.02
N ALA A 67 -13.78 -3.79 -14.83
CA ALA A 67 -12.50 -4.48 -14.81
C ALA A 67 -12.41 -5.33 -13.54
N SER A 68 -11.79 -6.51 -13.65
CA SER A 68 -11.42 -7.28 -12.48
C SER A 68 -10.39 -6.49 -11.66
N VAL A 69 -10.50 -6.54 -10.34
CA VAL A 69 -9.62 -5.79 -9.42
C VAL A 69 -8.95 -6.74 -8.44
N LEU A 70 -7.64 -6.61 -8.30
CA LEU A 70 -6.90 -7.19 -7.19
C LEU A 70 -6.57 -6.08 -6.18
N LEU A 71 -7.02 -6.25 -4.94
CA LEU A 71 -6.63 -5.43 -3.79
C LEU A 71 -5.49 -6.13 -3.05
N LEU A 72 -4.37 -5.41 -2.87
CA LEU A 72 -3.20 -5.89 -2.13
C LEU A 72 -3.00 -5.02 -0.90
N CYS A 73 -2.92 -5.65 0.27
CA CYS A 73 -2.74 -4.95 1.55
C CYS A 73 -1.66 -5.62 2.39
N GLY A 74 -0.84 -4.82 3.07
CA GLY A 74 0.04 -5.35 4.11
C GLY A 74 -0.77 -5.69 5.36
N GLU A 75 -0.44 -6.81 6.00
CA GLU A 75 -1.09 -7.27 7.24
C GLU A 75 -1.08 -6.22 8.35
N ALA A 76 -0.01 -5.44 8.47
CA ALA A 76 0.16 -4.41 9.49
C ALA A 76 0.08 -2.98 8.93
N ASP A 77 -0.62 -2.77 7.79
CA ASP A 77 -0.79 -1.43 7.22
C ASP A 77 -1.60 -0.54 8.18
N ALA A 78 -0.95 0.51 8.69
CA ALA A 78 -1.55 1.52 9.55
C ALA A 78 -1.83 2.85 8.83
N VAL A 79 -1.54 2.95 7.54
CA VAL A 79 -1.80 4.10 6.68
C VAL A 79 -3.13 3.94 5.94
N ALA A 80 -3.38 2.75 5.40
CA ALA A 80 -4.63 2.35 4.76
C ALA A 80 -5.06 0.97 5.31
N PRO A 81 -5.70 0.93 6.49
CA PRO A 81 -5.97 -0.32 7.20
C PRO A 81 -6.77 -1.34 6.39
N HIS A 82 -6.51 -2.62 6.66
CA HIS A 82 -7.19 -3.76 6.04
C HIS A 82 -8.73 -3.63 6.02
N ALA A 83 -9.34 -3.13 7.10
CA ALA A 83 -10.78 -2.97 7.20
C ALA A 83 -11.36 -2.08 6.08
N GLU A 84 -10.65 -1.00 5.71
CA GLU A 84 -11.09 -0.11 4.63
C GLU A 84 -10.98 -0.79 3.26
N ALA A 85 -9.97 -1.64 3.06
CA ALA A 85 -9.84 -2.45 1.85
C ALA A 85 -10.93 -3.53 1.74
N GLN A 86 -11.40 -4.07 2.87
CA GLN A 86 -12.55 -4.98 2.88
C GLN A 86 -13.84 -4.27 2.46
N GLU A 87 -14.06 -3.04 2.93
CA GLU A 87 -15.21 -2.23 2.48
C GLU A 87 -15.15 -1.98 0.97
N LEU A 88 -13.95 -1.70 0.43
CA LEU A 88 -13.77 -1.54 -1.01
C LEU A 88 -14.03 -2.84 -1.79
N LEU A 89 -13.61 -3.99 -1.25
CA LEU A 89 -13.87 -5.32 -1.82
C LEU A 89 -15.37 -5.57 -1.96
N GLU A 90 -16.18 -5.24 -0.93
CA GLU A 90 -17.63 -5.41 -0.95
C GLU A 90 -18.35 -4.52 -1.99
N LEU A 91 -17.73 -3.40 -2.37
CA LEU A 91 -18.28 -2.46 -3.36
C LEU A 91 -17.91 -2.81 -4.81
N LEU A 92 -16.80 -3.53 -5.01
CA LEU A 92 -16.25 -3.83 -6.34
C LEU A 92 -16.81 -5.15 -6.90
N PRO A 93 -17.52 -5.15 -8.04
CA PRO A 93 -18.27 -6.33 -8.51
C PRO A 93 -17.44 -7.58 -8.83
N ALA A 94 -16.22 -7.41 -9.33
CA ALA A 94 -15.32 -8.48 -9.72
C ALA A 94 -13.96 -8.20 -9.08
N SER A 95 -13.82 -8.60 -7.82
CA SER A 95 -12.64 -8.25 -7.04
C SER A 95 -12.17 -9.38 -6.14
N ALA A 96 -10.87 -9.40 -5.91
CA ALA A 96 -10.21 -10.28 -4.96
C ALA A 96 -9.29 -9.45 -4.08
N MET A 97 -9.09 -9.91 -2.84
CA MET A 97 -8.17 -9.29 -1.90
C MET A 97 -7.11 -10.30 -1.48
N HIS A 98 -5.86 -9.85 -1.42
CA HIS A 98 -4.75 -10.62 -0.89
C HIS A 98 -3.98 -9.80 0.14
N VAL A 99 -3.86 -10.37 1.34
CA VAL A 99 -3.09 -9.78 2.44
C VAL A 99 -1.69 -10.38 2.44
N VAL A 100 -0.68 -9.53 2.32
CA VAL A 100 0.73 -9.94 2.33
C VAL A 100 1.22 -9.98 3.78
N PRO A 101 1.54 -11.18 4.33
CA PRO A 101 1.93 -11.31 5.73
C PRO A 101 3.21 -10.56 6.06
N ARG A 102 3.35 -10.09 7.29
CA ARG A 102 4.58 -9.45 7.80
C ARG A 102 5.06 -8.23 7.00
N THR A 103 4.14 -7.57 6.31
CA THR A 103 4.36 -6.29 5.62
C THR A 103 3.35 -5.25 6.11
N ALA A 104 3.62 -3.97 5.86
CA ALA A 104 2.73 -2.85 6.14
C ALA A 104 2.41 -2.11 4.82
N HIS A 105 2.25 -0.78 4.88
CA HIS A 105 1.85 0.02 3.73
C HIS A 105 2.79 -0.08 2.53
N GLN A 106 4.09 -0.28 2.77
CA GLN A 106 5.11 -0.38 1.72
C GLN A 106 5.36 -1.84 1.30
N LEU A 107 4.34 -2.71 1.34
CA LEU A 107 4.43 -4.14 1.01
C LEU A 107 5.22 -4.47 -0.26
N MET A 108 5.14 -3.62 -1.29
CA MET A 108 5.88 -3.78 -2.55
C MET A 108 7.40 -3.75 -2.36
N GLN A 109 7.88 -3.02 -1.37
CA GLN A 109 9.29 -2.85 -1.05
C GLN A 109 9.71 -3.81 0.07
N GLU A 110 8.81 -4.14 0.99
CA GLU A 110 9.09 -5.04 2.10
C GLU A 110 9.12 -6.52 1.69
N ASP A 111 8.22 -6.95 0.81
CA ASP A 111 8.23 -8.29 0.22
C ASP A 111 7.86 -8.25 -1.28
N PRO A 112 8.80 -7.78 -2.13
CA PRO A 112 8.55 -7.69 -3.56
C PRO A 112 8.25 -9.04 -4.20
N LEU A 113 8.76 -10.14 -3.65
CA LEU A 113 8.55 -11.48 -4.22
C LEU A 113 7.12 -11.94 -4.00
N ALA A 114 6.62 -11.86 -2.76
CA ALA A 114 5.23 -12.23 -2.46
C ALA A 114 4.24 -11.37 -3.26
N VAL A 115 4.51 -10.08 -3.41
CA VAL A 115 3.63 -9.22 -4.21
C VAL A 115 3.70 -9.57 -5.70
N ASN A 116 4.91 -9.76 -6.25
CA ASN A 116 5.05 -10.13 -7.66
C ASN A 116 4.35 -11.46 -7.97
N GLU A 117 4.38 -12.42 -7.05
CA GLU A 117 3.65 -13.68 -7.19
C GLU A 117 2.13 -13.46 -7.23
N ALA A 118 1.59 -12.66 -6.30
CA ALA A 118 0.16 -12.34 -6.28
C ALA A 118 -0.30 -11.61 -7.56
N LEU A 119 0.50 -10.64 -8.03
CA LEU A 119 0.26 -9.93 -9.28
C LEU A 119 0.31 -10.86 -10.49
N ALA A 120 1.33 -11.71 -10.59
CA ALA A 120 1.48 -12.66 -11.69
C ALA A 120 0.30 -13.64 -11.74
N GLY A 121 -0.13 -14.17 -10.58
CA GLY A 121 -1.30 -15.05 -10.47
C GLY A 121 -2.58 -14.37 -10.96
N PHE A 122 -2.83 -13.14 -10.54
CA PHE A 122 -3.99 -12.36 -10.99
C PHE A 122 -3.96 -12.09 -12.51
N LEU A 123 -2.81 -11.68 -13.04
CA LEU A 123 -2.65 -11.47 -14.48
C LEU A 123 -2.88 -12.76 -15.29
N GLN A 124 -2.42 -13.91 -14.77
CA GLN A 124 -2.66 -15.20 -15.41
C GLN A 124 -4.15 -15.58 -15.42
N GLN A 125 -4.88 -15.31 -14.33
CA GLN A 125 -6.32 -15.54 -14.29
C GLN A 125 -7.06 -14.67 -15.32
N LEU A 126 -6.63 -13.41 -15.50
CA LEU A 126 -7.19 -12.51 -16.53
C LEU A 126 -6.98 -13.03 -17.95
N VAL A 127 -5.78 -13.53 -18.25
CA VAL A 127 -5.46 -14.07 -19.59
C VAL A 127 -6.23 -15.35 -19.88
N THR A 128 -6.47 -16.18 -18.86
CA THR A 128 -7.16 -17.48 -19.00
C THR A 128 -8.68 -17.38 -18.86
N GLY A 129 -9.23 -16.20 -18.53
CA GLY A 129 -10.67 -15.99 -18.36
C GLY A 129 -11.26 -16.67 -17.12
N SER A 130 -10.43 -16.93 -16.09
CA SER A 130 -10.84 -17.62 -14.85
C SER A 130 -11.17 -16.65 -13.71
N VAL A 131 -11.51 -15.39 -14.04
CA VAL A 131 -11.78 -14.31 -13.07
C VAL A 131 -13.26 -14.10 -12.87
#